data_AF-A0A0N4VVD1-F1
#
_entry.id   AF-A0A0N4VVD1-F1
#
_cell.length_a   1.000
_cell.length_b   1.000
_cell.length_c   1.000
_cell.angle_alpha   90.00
_cell.angle_beta   90.00
_cell.angle_gamma   90.00
#
_symmetry.space_group_name_H-M   'P 1'
#
loop_
_entity.id
_entity.type
_entity.pdbx_description
1 polymer ?
#
loop_
_entity_poly.entity_id
_entity_poly.type
_entity_poly.pdbx_seq_one_letter_code
_entity_poly.pdbx_strand_id
1 'polypeptide(L)' 'MFDHDSNGQPLSVGHCVIGRMGDITGHAHWIQMLKKHGMPVCMWHRIGVN' A
#
# COMPACT_ATOMS: atom_id res chain seq x y z
N MET A 1 -3.25 6.70 2.30
CA MET A 1 -4.72 6.74 2.24
C MET A 1 -5.17 8.04 2.86
N PHE A 2 -6.12 8.71 2.22
CA PHE A 2 -6.67 9.97 2.70
C PHE A 2 -8.18 9.82 2.83
N ASP A 3 -8.73 10.40 3.89
CA ASP A 3 -10.15 10.68 4.04
C ASP A 3 -10.43 12.14 3.66
N HIS A 4 -11.69 12.55 3.57
CA HIS A 4 -12.06 13.94 3.34
C HIS A 4 -12.81 14.48 4.56
N ASP A 5 -12.39 15.65 5.06
CA ASP A 5 -13.13 16.35 6.12
C ASP A 5 -14.44 16.96 5.57
N SER A 6 -15.21 17.62 6.45
CA SER A 6 -16.48 18.27 6.08
C SER A 6 -16.33 19.41 5.06
N ASN A 7 -15.12 19.94 4.88
CA ASN A 7 -14.78 20.97 3.91
C ASN A 7 -14.17 20.37 2.62
N GLY A 8 -14.12 19.04 2.52
CA GLY A 8 -13.53 18.31 1.40
C GLY A 8 -12.00 18.34 1.38
N GLN A 9 -11.34 18.73 2.48
CA GLN A 9 -9.89 18.71 2.57
C GLN A 9 -9.36 17.30 2.90
N PRO A 10 -8.24 16.88 2.30
CA PRO A 10 -7.70 15.55 2.52
C PRO A 10 -7.07 15.42 3.91
N LEU A 11 -7.55 14.46 4.69
CA LEU A 11 -6.98 14.06 5.98
C LEU A 11 -6.18 12.76 5.81
N SER A 12 -4.90 12.77 6.18
CA SER A 12 -4.08 11.55 6.09
C SER A 12 -4.57 10.50 7.10
N VAL A 13 -4.99 9.34 6.60
CA VAL A 13 -5.37 8.17 7.41
C VAL A 13 -4.17 7.29 7.72
N GLY A 14 -3.14 7.33 6.86
CA GLY A 14 -1.91 6.56 7.01
C GLY A 14 -1.39 6.05 5.67
N HIS A 15 -0.37 5.20 5.70
CA HIS A 15 0.26 4.67 4.50
C HIS A 15 0.71 3.22 4.67
N CYS A 16 0.97 2.54 3.55
CA CYS A 16 1.71 1.28 3.54
C CYS A 16 2.76 1.36 2.43
N VAL A 17 3.83 0.57 2.54
CA VAL A 17 4.94 0.61 1.59
C VAL A 17 5.00 -0.73 0.86
N ILE A 18 4.81 -0.70 -0.46
CA ILE A 18 5.03 -1.83 -1.36
C ILE A 18 6.29 -1.54 -2.16
N GLY A 19 7.29 -2.41 -2.06
CA GLY A 19 8.56 -2.22 -2.76
C GLY A 19 9.68 -3.02 -2.12
N ARG A 20 10.89 -2.87 -2.67
CA ARG A 20 12.08 -3.61 -2.19
C ARG A 20 12.36 -3.38 -0.69
N MET A 21 12.08 -2.19 -0.18
CA MET A 21 12.26 -1.79 1.22
C MET A 21 10.96 -1.89 2.06
N GLY A 22 9.88 -2.43 1.50
CA GLY A 22 8.63 -2.64 2.24
C GLY A 22 8.83 -3.66 3.36
N ASP A 23 7.93 -3.64 4.35
CA ASP A 23 7.87 -4.68 5.37
C ASP A 23 7.59 -6.07 4.76
N ILE A 24 7.57 -7.11 5.60
CA ILE A 24 7.41 -8.51 5.19
C ILE A 24 6.35 -8.68 4.10
N THR A 25 5.16 -8.10 4.30
CA THR A 25 4.05 -8.25 3.35
C THR A 25 4.25 -7.37 2.12
N GLY A 26 4.69 -6.11 2.30
CA GLY A 26 4.93 -5.18 1.19
C GLY A 26 6.03 -5.65 0.24
N HIS A 27 7.10 -6.24 0.76
CA HIS A 27 8.17 -6.85 -0.02
C HIS A 27 7.68 -8.11 -0.75
N ALA A 28 6.94 -8.99 -0.08
CA ALA A 28 6.39 -10.19 -0.71
C ALA A 28 5.45 -9.85 -1.88
N HIS A 29 4.58 -8.85 -1.70
CA HIS A 29 3.70 -8.37 -2.76
C HIS A 29 4.53 -7.83 -3.95
N TRP A 30 5.55 -7.02 -3.67
CA TRP A 30 6.46 -6.52 -4.71
C TRP A 30 7.12 -7.64 -5.53
N ILE A 31 7.61 -8.69 -4.88
CA ILE A 31 8.17 -9.86 -5.57
C ILE A 31 7.12 -10.57 -6.43
N GLN A 32 5.87 -10.66 -5.98
CA GLN A 32 4.79 -11.25 -6.79
C GLN A 32 4.51 -10.41 -8.04
N MET A 33 4.51 -9.08 -7.95
CA MET A 33 4.33 -8.19 -9.11
C MET A 33 5.42 -8.42 -10.16
N LEU A 34 6.68 -8.59 -9.74
CA LEU A 34 7.79 -8.84 -10.66
C LEU A 34 7.73 -10.23 -11.31
N LYS A 35 7.41 -11.26 -10.52
CA LYS A 35 7.38 -12.66 -11.00
C LYS A 35 6.17 -12.99 -11.86
N LYS A 36 5.03 -12.34 -11.61
CA LYS A 36 3.76 -12.58 -12.31
C LYS A 36 3.51 -11.48 -13.34
N HIS A 37 4.48 -11.26 -14.22
CA HIS A 37 4.39 -10.21 -15.23
C HIS A 37 3.11 -10.35 -16.08
N GLY A 38 2.39 -9.23 -16.28
CA GLY A 38 1.13 -9.20 -17.03
C GLY A 38 -0.08 -9.77 -16.29
N MET A 39 0.07 -10.24 -15.04
CA MET A 39 -1.03 -10.69 -14.21
C MET A 39 -1.22 -9.76 -13.00
N PRO A 40 -2.45 -9.28 -12.72
CA PRO A 40 -2.71 -8.53 -11.52
C PRO A 40 -2.52 -9.41 -10.28
N VAL A 41 -1.99 -8.82 -9.21
CA VAL A 41 -1.83 -9.44 -7.90
C VAL A 41 -2.56 -8.61 -6.86
N CYS A 42 -3.09 -9.27 -5.82
CA CYS A 42 -3.86 -8.63 -4.76
C CYS A 42 -3.39 -9.14 -3.41
N MET A 43 -3.14 -8.22 -2.47
CA MET A 43 -2.77 -8.52 -1.10
C MET A 43 -3.20 -7.37 -0.19
N TRP A 44 -3.74 -7.70 0.98
CA TRP A 44 -4.01 -6.72 2.03
C TRP A 44 -2.74 -6.33 2.77
N HIS A 45 -2.62 -5.06 3.13
CA HIS A 45 -1.53 -4.54 3.95
C HIS A 45 -2.08 -3.75 5.12
N ARG A 46 -1.37 -3.81 6.25
CA ARG A 46 -1.65 -2.95 7.39
C ARG A 46 -1.31 -1.51 7.02
N ILE A 47 -2.21 -0.59 7.35
CA ILE A 47 -1.94 0.85 7.26
C ILE A 47 -1.15 1.25 8.50
N GLY A 48 0.05 1.79 8.30
CA GLY A 48 0.85 2.43 9.32
C GLY A 48 0.42 3.88 9.54
N VAL A 49 0.40 4.30 10.81
CA VAL A 49 0.36 5.70 11.21
C VAL A 49 1.80 6.20 11.30
N ASN A 50 2.08 7.37 10.72
CA ASN A 50 3.36 8.06 10.92
C ASN A 50 3.49 8.51 12.38
#